data_AF-A0A4Q3V3T2-F1
#
_entry.id   AF-A0A4Q3V3T2-F1
#
_cell.length_a   1.000
_cell.length_b   1.000
_cell.length_c   1.000
_cell.angle_alpha   90.00
_cell.angle_beta   90.00
_cell.angle_gamma   90.00
#
_symmetry.space_group_name_H-M   'P 1'
#
loop_
_entity.id
_entity.type
_entity.pdbx_description
1 polymer ?
#
loop_
_entity_poly.entity_id
_entity_poly.type
_entity_poly.pdbx_seq_one_letter_code
_entity_poly.pdbx_strand_id
1 'polypeptide(L)'
;MLALLPALLFQSPPAARSWEKPIAPGLVYRMEIDPVGPFVTHSLRVSPRAPGLRVVPALPGTTIYGPAPLYGRGTVTQMADEAGAIA
;
A
#
# COMPACT_ATOMS: atom_id res chain seq x y z
N MET A 1 -19.27 41.12 37.12
CA MET A 1 -20.10 40.14 36.39
C MET A 1 -19.20 39.49 35.35
N LEU A 2 -18.63 38.32 35.68
CA LEU A 2 -17.65 37.63 34.82
C LEU A 2 -18.41 36.92 33.69
N ALA A 3 -18.20 37.33 32.44
CA ALA A 3 -18.79 36.66 31.29
C ALA A 3 -18.04 35.35 31.02
N LEU A 4 -18.71 34.22 31.23
CA LEU A 4 -18.22 32.89 30.84
C LEU A 4 -18.34 32.77 29.32
N LEU A 5 -17.23 32.89 28.57
CA LEU A 5 -17.22 32.49 27.16
C LEU A 5 -17.30 30.95 27.09
N PRO A 6 -18.18 30.37 26.27
CA PRO A 6 -18.16 28.94 26.01
C PRO A 6 -16.94 28.65 25.13
N ALA A 7 -15.92 28.03 25.71
CA ALA A 7 -14.83 27.44 24.95
C ALA A 7 -15.40 26.28 24.13
N LEU A 8 -15.76 26.55 22.87
CA LEU A 8 -15.96 25.52 21.85
C LEU A 8 -14.64 24.78 21.69
N LEU A 9 -14.51 23.66 22.39
CA LEU A 9 -13.44 22.69 22.19
C LEU A 9 -13.61 22.12 20.77
N PHE A 10 -12.89 22.69 19.81
CA PHE A 10 -12.64 22.03 18.54
C PHE A 10 -11.77 20.80 18.83
N GLN A 11 -12.40 19.66 19.06
CA GLN A 11 -11.68 18.39 19.06
C GLN A 11 -11.17 18.18 17.63
N SER A 12 -9.85 18.26 17.46
CA SER A 12 -9.24 17.82 16.21
C SER A 12 -9.59 16.34 16.01
N PRO A 13 -10.01 15.93 14.80
CA PRO A 13 -10.23 14.52 14.54
C PRO A 13 -8.94 13.74 14.85
N PRO A 14 -9.04 12.51 15.38
CA PRO A 14 -7.87 11.69 15.59
C PRO A 14 -7.07 11.62 14.29
N ALA A 15 -5.77 11.92 14.36
CA ALA A 15 -4.91 11.85 13.18
C ALA A 15 -4.79 10.39 12.73
N ALA A 16 -4.81 10.16 11.42
CA ALA A 16 -4.59 8.83 10.86
C ALA A 16 -3.26 8.25 11.37
N ARG A 17 -3.31 7.02 11.89
CA ARG A 17 -2.10 6.35 12.37
C ARG A 17 -1.42 5.73 11.16
N SER A 18 -0.36 6.38 10.68
CA SER A 18 0.42 5.88 9.56
C SER A 18 1.78 5.32 10.00
N TRP A 19 2.20 4.24 9.36
CA TRP A 19 3.52 3.66 9.48
C TRP A 19 4.18 3.56 8.11
N GLU A 20 5.48 3.88 8.04
CA GLU A 20 6.26 3.78 6.82
C GLU A 20 7.46 2.86 7.04
N LYS A 21 7.74 2.02 6.03
CA LYS A 21 8.92 1.16 5.97
C LYS A 21 9.65 1.37 4.65
N PRO A 22 10.87 1.93 4.67
CA PRO A 22 11.75 1.90 3.52
C PRO A 22 12.07 0.44 3.17
N ILE A 23 11.84 0.05 1.91
CA ILE A 23 12.14 -1.31 1.42
C ILE A 23 13.46 -1.29 0.64
N ALA A 24 13.60 -0.33 -0.29
CA ALA A 24 14.78 -0.14 -1.12
C ALA A 24 14.87 1.34 -1.55
N PRO A 25 16.01 1.81 -2.11
CA PRO A 25 16.09 3.16 -2.68
C PRO A 25 14.97 3.41 -3.70
N GLY A 26 14.15 4.43 -3.43
CA GLY A 26 13.00 4.76 -4.27
C GLY A 26 11.74 3.90 -4.08
N LEU A 27 11.72 3.00 -3.08
CA LEU A 27 10.56 2.17 -2.74
C LEU A 27 10.26 2.22 -1.23
N VAL A 28 9.08 2.73 -0.89
CA VAL A 28 8.60 2.82 0.49
C VAL A 28 7.22 2.19 0.61
N TYR A 29 7.05 1.31 1.59
CA TYR A 29 5.72 0.84 1.98
C TYR A 29 5.13 1.76 3.03
N ARG A 30 3.85 2.08 2.91
CA ARG A 30 3.09 2.85 3.88
C ARG A 30 1.77 2.15 4.19
N MET A 31 1.53 1.95 5.48
CA MET A 31 0.27 1.51 6.04
C MET A 31 -0.41 2.68 6.74
N GLU A 32 -1.71 2.84 6.54
CA GLU A 32 -2.51 3.87 7.19
C GLU A 32 -3.78 3.23 7.77
N ILE A 33 -4.05 3.51 9.05
CA ILE A 33 -5.30 3.12 9.70
C ILE A 33 -6.17 4.38 9.79
N ASP A 34 -7.35 4.31 9.18
CA ASP A 34 -8.39 5.32 9.32
C ASP A 34 -8.96 5.25 10.75
N PRO A 35 -8.93 6.36 11.51
CA PRO A 35 -9.43 6.36 12.89
C PRO A 35 -10.94 6.55 12.99
N VAL A 36 -11.62 6.84 11.87
CA VAL A 36 -13.08 7.06 11.79
C VAL A 36 -13.76 5.91 11.05
N GLY A 37 -13.19 5.46 9.93
CA GLY A 37 -13.67 4.34 9.13
C GLY A 37 -12.97 3.02 9.45
N PRO A 38 -13.54 1.86 9.09
CA PRO A 38 -12.94 0.55 9.32
C PRO A 38 -11.84 0.20 8.30
N PHE A 39 -11.17 1.20 7.72
CA PHE A 39 -10.24 0.99 6.60
C PHE A 39 -8.80 0.94 7.06
N VAL A 40 -8.08 -0.07 6.55
CA VAL A 40 -6.62 -0.15 6.60
C VAL A 40 -6.12 -0.07 5.16
N THR A 41 -5.35 0.96 4.86
CA THR A 41 -4.83 1.21 3.52
C THR A 41 -3.36 0.83 3.45
N HIS A 42 -3.02 -0.01 2.47
CA HIS A 42 -1.66 -0.43 2.17
C HIS A 42 -1.23 0.23 0.86
N SER A 43 -0.09 0.91 0.85
CA SER A 43 0.39 1.62 -0.33
C SER A 43 1.90 1.44 -0.53
N LEU A 44 2.31 1.35 -1.79
CA LEU A 44 3.70 1.40 -2.21
C LEU A 44 3.95 2.74 -2.91
N ARG A 45 4.92 3.49 -2.40
CA ARG A 45 5.44 4.69 -3.06
C ARG A 45 6.67 4.30 -3.86
N VAL A 46 6.55 4.40 -5.18
CA VAL A 46 7.59 4.05 -6.15
C VAL A 46 8.12 5.33 -6.78
N SER A 47 9.42 5.51 -6.78
CA SER A 47 10.12 6.55 -7.53
C SER A 47 10.53 5.98 -8.90
N PRO A 48 9.87 6.34 -10.01
CA PRO A 48 10.09 5.67 -11.31
C PRO A 48 11.50 5.87 -11.89
N ARG A 49 12.24 6.86 -11.39
CA ARG A 49 13.61 7.18 -11.81
C ARG A 49 14.69 6.61 -10.88
N ALA A 50 14.31 5.86 -9.85
CA ALA A 50 15.27 5.25 -8.95
C ALA A 50 16.09 4.17 -9.69
N PRO A 51 17.44 4.24 -9.67
CA PRO A 51 18.27 3.24 -10.31
C PRO A 51 17.99 1.83 -9.77
N GLY A 52 17.85 0.85 -10.65
CA GLY A 52 17.62 -0.54 -10.28
C GLY A 52 16.17 -0.90 -9.91
N LEU A 53 15.25 0.07 -9.85
CA LEU A 53 13.83 -0.18 -9.59
C LEU A 53 13.03 -0.17 -10.90
N ARG A 54 12.19 -1.18 -11.10
CA ARG A 54 11.31 -1.30 -12.25
C ARG A 54 9.96 -1.86 -11.82
N VAL A 55 8.89 -1.32 -12.39
CA VAL A 55 7.54 -1.90 -12.28
C VAL A 55 7.29 -2.70 -13.54
N VAL A 56 6.99 -3.99 -13.39
CA VAL A 56 6.80 -4.91 -14.49
C VAL A 56 5.44 -5.57 -14.34
N PRO A 57 4.58 -5.59 -15.37
CA PRO A 57 3.36 -6.38 -15.33
C PRO A 57 3.72 -7.87 -15.25
N ALA A 58 3.07 -8.59 -14.35
CA ALA A 58 3.27 -10.03 -14.17
C ALA A 58 1.94 -10.77 -14.31
N LEU A 59 2.03 -12.04 -14.72
CA LEU A 59 0.91 -12.98 -14.76
C LEU A 59 1.35 -14.28 -14.11
N PRO A 60 0.48 -14.95 -13.32
CA PRO A 60 0.78 -16.25 -12.75
C PRO A 60 1.08 -17.24 -13.89
N GLY A 61 2.23 -17.92 -13.82
CA GLY A 61 2.66 -18.88 -14.83
C GLY A 61 2.90 -18.28 -16.22
N THR A 62 2.94 -16.94 -16.37
CA THR A 62 3.27 -16.19 -17.59
C THR A 62 2.39 -16.42 -18.82
N THR A 63 1.30 -17.19 -18.72
CA THR A 63 0.42 -17.54 -19.84
C THR A 63 -1.06 -17.52 -19.46
N ILE A 64 -1.91 -17.04 -20.37
CA ILE A 64 -3.37 -16.95 -20.20
C ILE A 64 -4.07 -18.19 -20.82
N TYR A 65 -3.53 -18.70 -21.93
CA TYR A 65 -4.12 -19.81 -22.70
C TYR A 65 -3.10 -20.94 -22.93
N GLY A 66 -2.54 -21.46 -21.85
CA GLY A 66 -1.62 -22.61 -21.86
C GLY A 66 -2.28 -23.91 -21.37
N PRO A 67 -1.57 -25.05 -21.45
CA PRO A 67 -2.05 -26.33 -20.90
C PRO A 67 -2.09 -26.36 -19.37
N ALA A 68 -1.65 -25.28 -18.72
CA ALA A 68 -1.67 -25.15 -17.28
C ALA A 68 -3.11 -25.12 -16.75
N PRO A 69 -3.43 -25.88 -15.69
CA PRO A 69 -4.80 -26.10 -15.22
C PRO A 69 -5.51 -24.82 -14.75
N LEU A 70 -4.75 -23.76 -14.44
CA LEU A 70 -5.26 -22.51 -13.88
C LEU A 70 -5.37 -21.36 -14.90
N TYR A 71 -4.89 -21.51 -16.14
CA TYR A 71 -5.06 -20.52 -17.22
C TYR A 71 -4.71 -19.07 -16.81
N GLY A 72 -3.52 -18.88 -16.22
CA GLY A 72 -3.09 -17.56 -15.77
C GLY A 72 -3.79 -17.04 -14.50
N ARG A 73 -4.55 -17.89 -13.80
CA ARG A 73 -5.07 -17.57 -12.45
C ARG A 73 -4.06 -18.00 -11.39
N GLY A 74 -3.90 -17.17 -10.37
CA GLY A 74 -2.97 -17.39 -9.26
C GLY A 74 -3.06 -16.24 -8.25
N THR A 75 -2.30 -16.34 -7.17
CA THR A 75 -2.28 -15.30 -6.13
C THR A 75 -1.24 -14.22 -6.45
N VAL A 76 -1.39 -13.03 -5.86
CA VAL A 76 -0.38 -11.96 -5.97
C VAL A 76 0.97 -12.42 -5.38
N THR A 77 0.93 -13.19 -4.28
CA THR A 77 2.14 -13.78 -3.68
C THR A 77 2.85 -14.71 -4.66
N GLN A 78 2.12 -15.60 -5.32
CA GLN A 78 2.70 -16.48 -6.34
C GLN A 78 3.35 -15.66 -7.47
N MET A 79 2.66 -14.62 -7.98
CA MET A 79 3.23 -13.76 -9.02
C MET A 79 4.50 -13.05 -8.56
N ALA A 80 4.51 -12.55 -7.32
CA ALA A 80 5.66 -11.87 -6.75
C ALA A 80 6.86 -12.82 -6.62
N ASP A 81 6.64 -14.03 -6.12
CA ASP A 81 7.69 -15.04 -5.97
C ASP A 81 8.26 -15.48 -7.33
N GLU A 82 7.39 -15.78 -8.31
CA GLU A 82 7.79 -16.17 -9.67
C GLU A 82 8.60 -15.07 -10.38
N ALA A 83 8.27 -13.80 -10.15
CA ALA A 83 8.94 -12.65 -10.74
C ALA A 83 10.20 -12.20 -9.97
N GLY A 84 10.45 -12.74 -8.77
CA GLY A 84 11.47 -12.22 -7.85
C GLY A 84 11.20 -10.78 -7.42
N ALA A 85 9.91 -10.42 -7.29
CA ALA A 85 9.50 -9.07 -6.88
C ALA A 85 9.81 -8.83 -5.40
N ILE A 86 10.19 -7.58 -5.08
CA ILE A 86 10.53 -7.16 -3.72
C ILE A 86 9.35 -6.52 -2.97
N ALA A 87 8.22 -6.30 -3.66
CA ALA A 87 6.96 -5.77 -3.13
C ALA A 87 5.81 -6.06 -4.08
#